data_AF-A0A8W8NAK0-F1
#
_entry.id   AF-A0A8W8NAK0-F1
#
_cell.length_a   1.000
_cell.length_b   1.000
_cell.length_c   1.000
_cell.angle_alpha   90.00
_cell.angle_beta   90.00
_cell.angle_gamma   90.00
#
_symmetry.space_group_name_H-M   'P 1'
#
loop_
_entity.id
_entity.type
_entity.pdbx_description
1 polymer ?
#
loop_
_entity_poly.entity_id
_entity_poly.type
_entity_poly.pdbx_seq_one_letter_code
_entity_poly.pdbx_strand_id
1 'polypeptide(L)'
;STVFEADYHQKIIVKFQLKDKADGTKMSAHQTFLKLTNQKTNQEIIFVADAASNKFDLDIGSSAGQFGHLSGKYSMELIIGDAVIENPFSWALGEVNLNFPEGQTPKDKGLDRYAKKPEIKHLFREPEKRPAAVVSTVFTFLVLAPVLILVLLWMKIGVNVSNFPMSLSAVGFHLCLAAIFGLYYLYWVELNMFQTVRYLGLLALPTFIFGNRLLSGIASKRKGEKKV
;
A
#
# COMPACT_ATOMS: atom_id res chain seq x y z
N SER A 1 -32.47 -9.78 -40.41
CA SER A 1 -32.42 -10.73 -39.30
C SER A 1 -33.26 -10.18 -38.16
N THR A 2 -34.26 -10.93 -37.71
CA THR A 2 -35.09 -10.56 -36.56
C THR A 2 -34.30 -10.79 -35.28
N VAL A 3 -34.13 -9.74 -34.48
CA VAL A 3 -33.51 -9.83 -33.15
C VAL A 3 -34.65 -9.86 -32.13
N PHE A 4 -34.70 -10.91 -31.31
CA PHE A 4 -35.64 -11.01 -30.20
C PHE A 4 -35.00 -10.41 -28.95
N GLU A 5 -35.77 -9.71 -28.13
CA GLU A 5 -35.31 -9.25 -26.82
C GLU A 5 -35.96 -10.12 -25.74
N ALA A 6 -35.15 -10.59 -24.79
CA ALA A 6 -35.65 -11.35 -23.65
C ALA A 6 -34.95 -10.92 -22.35
N ASP A 7 -35.74 -10.60 -21.34
CA ASP A 7 -35.24 -10.31 -19.99
C ASP A 7 -35.44 -11.52 -19.05
N TYR A 8 -34.97 -11.38 -17.81
CA TYR A 8 -35.03 -12.43 -16.79
C TYR A 8 -36.44 -12.77 -16.27
N HIS A 9 -37.47 -11.96 -16.60
CA HIS A 9 -38.88 -12.27 -16.30
C HIS A 9 -39.58 -12.96 -17.47
N GLN A 10 -38.94 -13.03 -18.64
CA GLN A 10 -39.51 -13.56 -19.85
C GLN A 10 -39.08 -15.02 -20.11
N LYS A 11 -39.92 -15.72 -20.89
CA LYS A 11 -39.67 -17.08 -21.35
C LYS A 11 -39.52 -17.09 -22.86
N ILE A 12 -38.55 -17.84 -23.35
CA ILE A 12 -38.38 -18.12 -24.76
C ILE A 12 -39.00 -19.48 -25.05
N ILE A 13 -40.04 -19.48 -25.89
CA ILE A 13 -40.71 -20.70 -26.30
C ILE A 13 -40.46 -20.92 -27.79
N VAL A 14 -39.80 -22.03 -28.12
CA VAL A 14 -39.61 -22.48 -29.51
C VAL A 14 -40.41 -23.75 -29.70
N LYS A 15 -41.36 -23.73 -30.66
CA LYS A 15 -42.12 -24.91 -31.06
C LYS A 15 -41.79 -25.23 -32.50
N PHE A 16 -41.54 -26.49 -32.79
CA PHE A 16 -41.24 -26.94 -34.14
C PHE A 16 -42.00 -28.23 -34.46
N GLN A 17 -42.15 -28.53 -35.74
CA GLN A 17 -42.74 -29.77 -36.23
C GLN A 17 -41.85 -30.31 -37.34
N LEU A 18 -41.55 -31.59 -37.27
CA LEU A 18 -40.82 -32.29 -38.31
C LEU A 18 -41.79 -33.08 -39.16
N LYS A 19 -41.61 -32.98 -40.47
CA LYS A 19 -42.40 -33.71 -41.45
C LYS A 19 -41.46 -34.41 -42.41
N ASP A 20 -41.79 -35.65 -42.74
CA ASP A 20 -41.12 -36.34 -43.82
C ASP A 20 -41.45 -35.63 -45.15
N LYS A 21 -40.44 -35.46 -46.00
CA LYS A 21 -40.57 -34.87 -47.32
C LYS A 21 -41.29 -35.81 -48.30
N ALA A 22 -41.18 -37.13 -48.11
CA ALA A 22 -41.80 -38.13 -48.99
C ALA A 22 -43.31 -38.21 -48.78
N ASP A 23 -43.74 -38.42 -47.53
CA ASP A 23 -45.13 -38.75 -47.21
C ASP A 23 -45.88 -37.64 -46.45
N GLY A 24 -45.18 -36.57 -46.04
CA GLY A 24 -45.76 -35.48 -45.25
C GLY A 24 -46.17 -35.87 -43.83
N THR A 25 -45.84 -37.09 -43.40
CA THR A 25 -46.13 -37.63 -42.08
C THR A 25 -45.32 -36.89 -41.02
N LYS A 26 -45.90 -36.73 -39.83
CA LYS A 26 -45.19 -36.11 -38.70
C LYS A 26 -44.18 -37.11 -38.15
N MET A 27 -42.95 -36.66 -37.92
CA MET A 27 -41.91 -37.46 -37.32
C MET A 27 -41.32 -36.76 -36.07
N SER A 28 -40.68 -37.54 -35.22
CA SER A 28 -39.86 -37.06 -34.10
C SER A 28 -38.41 -37.43 -34.37
N ALA A 29 -37.47 -36.59 -33.93
CA ALA A 29 -36.05 -36.86 -34.04
C ALA A 29 -35.46 -37.20 -32.66
N HIS A 30 -34.54 -38.16 -32.62
CA HIS A 30 -33.84 -38.58 -31.41
C HIS A 30 -32.99 -37.45 -30.78
N GLN A 31 -32.32 -36.63 -31.59
CA GLN A 31 -31.54 -35.47 -31.14
C GLN A 31 -32.20 -34.18 -31.59
N THR A 32 -32.66 -33.39 -30.62
CA THR A 32 -33.23 -32.05 -30.84
C THR A 32 -32.64 -31.09 -29.82
N PHE A 33 -31.73 -30.25 -30.27
CA PHE A 33 -30.98 -29.33 -29.43
C PHE A 33 -31.20 -27.88 -29.84
N LEU A 34 -31.39 -27.01 -28.86
CA LEU A 34 -31.36 -25.57 -29.04
C LEU A 34 -30.03 -25.05 -28.51
N LYS A 35 -29.16 -24.61 -29.41
CA LYS A 35 -27.85 -24.03 -29.09
C LYS A 35 -27.97 -22.51 -29.07
N LEU A 36 -27.57 -21.90 -27.96
CA LEU A 36 -27.41 -20.46 -27.81
C LEU A 36 -25.92 -20.13 -27.67
N THR A 37 -25.36 -19.41 -28.64
CA THR A 37 -23.94 -19.03 -28.67
C THR A 37 -23.77 -17.54 -28.43
N ASN A 38 -23.06 -17.15 -27.37
CA ASN A 38 -22.76 -15.74 -27.09
C ASN A 38 -21.75 -15.20 -28.11
N GLN A 39 -22.12 -14.17 -28.87
CA GLN A 39 -21.27 -13.64 -29.95
C GLN A 39 -19.96 -13.00 -29.47
N LYS A 40 -19.87 -12.57 -28.19
CA LYS A 40 -18.67 -11.91 -27.65
C LYS A 40 -17.70 -12.90 -27.02
N THR A 41 -18.21 -13.92 -26.33
CA THR A 41 -17.38 -14.87 -25.58
C THR A 41 -17.22 -16.22 -26.27
N ASN A 42 -17.99 -16.49 -27.33
CA ASN A 42 -18.14 -17.80 -27.96
C ASN A 42 -18.59 -18.90 -26.98
N GLN A 43 -19.19 -18.52 -25.84
CA GLN A 43 -19.77 -19.48 -24.91
C GLN A 43 -21.03 -20.07 -25.53
N GLU A 44 -21.09 -21.39 -25.59
CA GLU A 44 -22.24 -22.15 -26.08
C GLU A 44 -23.02 -22.74 -24.91
N ILE A 45 -24.34 -22.60 -24.94
CA ILE A 45 -25.28 -23.26 -24.03
C ILE A 45 -26.23 -24.09 -24.88
N ILE A 46 -26.41 -25.37 -24.53
CA ILE A 46 -27.25 -26.30 -25.29
C ILE A 46 -28.40 -26.78 -24.42
N PHE A 47 -29.62 -26.59 -24.89
CA PHE A 47 -30.85 -27.09 -24.26
C PHE A 47 -31.43 -28.25 -25.09
N VAL A 48 -32.08 -29.19 -24.40
CA VAL A 48 -32.73 -30.36 -25.03
C VAL A 48 -34.24 -30.10 -25.13
N ALA A 49 -34.86 -30.49 -26.25
CA ALA A 49 -36.30 -30.33 -26.43
C ALA A 49 -37.09 -31.33 -25.58
N ASP A 50 -38.31 -30.98 -25.21
CA ASP A 50 -39.28 -31.96 -24.69
C ASP A 50 -39.75 -32.87 -25.83
N ALA A 51 -39.44 -34.17 -25.73
CA ALA A 51 -39.72 -35.19 -26.73
C ALA A 51 -41.23 -35.38 -27.00
N ALA A 52 -42.09 -35.12 -26.02
CA ALA A 52 -43.54 -35.30 -26.19
C ALA A 52 -44.18 -34.15 -26.98
N SER A 53 -43.61 -32.94 -26.89
CA SER A 53 -44.24 -31.71 -27.40
C SER A 53 -43.44 -30.96 -28.46
N ASN A 54 -42.24 -31.44 -28.84
CA ASN A 54 -41.30 -30.78 -29.76
C ASN A 54 -41.18 -29.28 -29.44
N LYS A 55 -41.03 -28.99 -28.15
CA LYS A 55 -41.06 -27.66 -27.57
C LYS A 55 -39.81 -27.44 -26.72
N PHE A 56 -39.22 -26.26 -26.87
CA PHE A 56 -38.31 -25.68 -25.90
C PHE A 56 -39.07 -24.64 -25.09
N ASP A 57 -38.97 -24.75 -23.76
CA ASP A 57 -39.53 -23.79 -22.81
C ASP A 57 -38.37 -23.31 -21.94
N LEU A 58 -37.72 -22.23 -22.38
CA LEU A 58 -36.57 -21.68 -21.70
C LEU A 58 -37.00 -20.49 -20.85
N ASP A 59 -36.99 -20.70 -19.54
CA ASP A 59 -37.16 -19.65 -18.55
C ASP A 59 -35.80 -19.00 -18.26
N ILE A 60 -35.65 -17.73 -18.65
CA ILE A 60 -34.38 -17.01 -18.63
C ILE A 60 -33.92 -16.74 -17.20
N GLY A 61 -34.84 -16.42 -16.30
CA GLY A 61 -34.55 -16.18 -14.89
C GLY A 61 -34.02 -17.43 -14.19
N SER A 62 -34.72 -18.56 -14.33
CA SER A 62 -34.30 -19.84 -13.72
C SER A 62 -33.01 -20.39 -14.32
N SER A 63 -32.78 -20.15 -15.62
CA SER A 63 -31.60 -20.64 -16.34
C SER A 63 -30.41 -19.68 -16.32
N ALA A 64 -30.52 -18.51 -15.68
CA ALA A 64 -29.49 -17.48 -15.64
C ALA A 64 -28.11 -18.01 -15.15
N GLY A 65 -28.13 -18.98 -14.23
CA GLY A 65 -26.93 -19.66 -13.75
C GLY A 65 -26.17 -20.43 -14.84
N GLN A 66 -26.87 -21.02 -15.83
CA GLN A 66 -26.27 -21.72 -16.96
C GLN A 66 -25.63 -20.76 -17.97
N PHE A 67 -26.20 -19.56 -18.10
CA PHE A 67 -25.63 -18.47 -18.90
C PHE A 67 -24.48 -17.73 -18.19
N GLY A 68 -24.18 -18.08 -16.94
CA GLY A 68 -23.18 -17.38 -16.13
C GLY A 68 -23.53 -15.91 -15.88
N HIS A 69 -24.82 -15.55 -15.97
CA HIS A 69 -25.32 -14.17 -15.89
C HIS A 69 -24.72 -13.21 -16.94
N LEU A 70 -24.29 -13.74 -18.08
CA LEU A 70 -23.73 -12.92 -19.15
C LEU A 70 -24.84 -12.31 -20.01
N SER A 71 -25.06 -11.00 -19.87
CA SER A 71 -25.95 -10.26 -20.77
C SER A 71 -25.28 -10.03 -22.13
N GLY A 72 -26.05 -10.12 -23.20
CA GLY A 72 -25.55 -9.86 -24.56
C GLY A 72 -26.37 -10.54 -25.66
N LYS A 73 -25.83 -10.49 -26.87
CA LYS A 73 -26.43 -11.12 -28.05
C LYS A 73 -26.01 -12.58 -28.16
N TYR A 74 -27.02 -13.45 -28.26
CA TYR A 74 -26.87 -14.88 -28.46
C TYR A 74 -27.43 -15.26 -29.84
N SER A 75 -26.64 -16.01 -30.61
CA SER A 75 -27.13 -16.68 -31.82
C SER A 75 -27.89 -17.94 -31.43
N MET A 76 -29.12 -18.10 -31.93
CA MET A 76 -29.98 -19.23 -31.63
C MET A 76 -30.04 -20.18 -32.83
N GLU A 77 -29.58 -21.40 -32.63
CA GLU A 77 -29.51 -22.47 -33.64
C GLU A 77 -30.28 -23.70 -33.17
N LEU A 78 -31.16 -24.22 -34.03
CA LEU A 78 -31.86 -25.48 -33.83
C LEU A 78 -31.12 -26.60 -34.55
N ILE A 79 -30.62 -27.57 -33.80
CA ILE A 79 -29.88 -28.72 -34.31
C ILE A 79 -30.77 -29.95 -34.21
N ILE A 80 -30.99 -30.62 -35.35
CA ILE A 80 -31.84 -31.80 -35.44
C ILE A 80 -31.07 -32.94 -36.11
N GLY A 81 -31.08 -34.09 -35.45
CA GLY A 81 -30.44 -35.30 -35.94
C GLY A 81 -31.14 -36.57 -35.44
N ASP A 82 -31.18 -37.58 -36.29
CA ASP A 82 -31.64 -38.93 -35.95
C ASP A 82 -30.96 -39.92 -36.91
N ALA A 83 -30.82 -41.19 -36.51
CA ALA A 83 -30.28 -42.25 -37.36
C ALA A 83 -31.15 -42.49 -38.61
N VAL A 84 -32.44 -42.14 -38.54
CA VAL A 84 -33.40 -42.30 -39.64
C VAL A 84 -33.48 -41.04 -40.54
N ILE A 85 -32.82 -39.95 -40.17
CA ILE A 85 -32.78 -38.70 -40.95
C ILE A 85 -31.52 -38.69 -41.81
N GLU A 86 -31.69 -38.74 -43.14
CA GLU A 86 -30.55 -38.73 -44.09
C GLU A 86 -29.71 -37.44 -44.03
N ASN A 87 -30.36 -36.30 -43.79
CA ASN A 87 -29.73 -34.97 -43.78
C ASN A 87 -29.97 -34.27 -42.44
N PRO A 88 -29.15 -34.53 -41.40
CA PRO A 88 -29.20 -33.74 -40.18
C PRO A 88 -28.85 -32.28 -40.50
N PHE A 89 -29.52 -31.33 -39.84
CA PHE A 89 -29.35 -29.91 -40.14
C PHE A 89 -29.24 -29.08 -38.87
N SER A 90 -28.51 -27.96 -39.00
CA SER A 90 -28.54 -26.85 -38.05
C SER A 90 -29.22 -25.66 -38.72
N TRP A 91 -30.29 -25.16 -38.10
CA TRP A 91 -31.02 -24.02 -38.60
C TRP A 91 -30.87 -22.83 -37.67
N ALA A 92 -30.23 -21.76 -38.18
CA ALA A 92 -30.17 -20.47 -37.50
C ALA A 92 -31.59 -19.85 -37.46
N LEU A 93 -32.20 -19.84 -36.27
CA LEU A 93 -33.52 -19.29 -36.04
C LEU A 93 -33.49 -17.75 -35.92
N GLY A 94 -32.39 -17.20 -35.41
CA GLY A 94 -32.20 -15.76 -35.25
C GLY A 94 -31.26 -15.41 -34.09
N GLU A 95 -31.26 -14.14 -33.73
CA GLU A 95 -30.50 -13.64 -32.57
C GLU A 95 -31.46 -13.31 -31.42
N VAL A 96 -31.04 -13.56 -30.19
CA VAL A 96 -31.72 -13.11 -28.99
C VAL A 96 -30.79 -12.26 -28.14
N ASN A 97 -31.24 -11.06 -27.76
CA ASN A 97 -30.55 -10.19 -26.82
C ASN A 97 -31.05 -10.51 -25.40
N LEU A 98 -30.20 -11.16 -24.61
CA LEU A 98 -30.50 -11.53 -23.23
C LEU A 98 -30.01 -10.46 -22.26
N ASN A 99 -30.89 -10.04 -21.34
CA ASN A 99 -30.54 -9.10 -20.30
C ASN A 99 -30.79 -9.68 -18.89
N PHE A 100 -29.70 -9.90 -18.16
CA PHE A 100 -29.72 -10.31 -16.76
C PHE A 100 -29.47 -9.10 -15.82
N PRO A 101 -30.03 -9.07 -14.60
CA PRO A 101 -29.84 -7.97 -13.66
C PRO A 101 -28.37 -7.71 -13.32
N GLU A 102 -27.95 -6.44 -13.37
CA GLU A 102 -26.61 -6.01 -12.96
C GLU A 102 -26.43 -6.19 -11.45
N GLY A 103 -25.46 -7.02 -11.05
CA GLY A 103 -25.17 -7.29 -9.63
C GLY A 103 -24.70 -8.73 -9.37
N GLN A 104 -25.00 -9.65 -10.29
CA GLN A 104 -24.41 -10.98 -10.28
C GLN A 104 -23.19 -10.95 -11.19
N THR A 105 -22.02 -10.70 -10.60
CA THR A 105 -20.75 -10.73 -11.32
C THR A 105 -20.67 -12.02 -12.15
N PRO A 106 -20.42 -11.91 -13.46
CA PRO A 106 -20.16 -13.08 -14.29
C PRO A 106 -19.14 -13.96 -13.58
N LYS A 107 -19.42 -15.26 -13.46
CA LYS A 107 -18.45 -16.21 -12.92
C LYS A 107 -17.15 -16.00 -13.70
N ASP A 108 -16.11 -15.69 -12.94
CA ASP A 108 -14.73 -15.39 -13.32
C ASP A 108 -14.46 -15.71 -14.79
N LYS A 109 -14.29 -14.68 -15.63
CA LYS A 109 -13.91 -14.82 -17.05
C LYS A 109 -12.60 -15.58 -17.07
N GLY A 110 -12.66 -16.92 -17.13
CA GLY A 110 -11.57 -17.85 -16.79
C GLY A 110 -10.23 -17.17 -16.90
N LEU A 111 -9.81 -16.51 -15.82
CA LEU A 111 -8.64 -15.64 -15.85
C LEU A 111 -7.54 -16.56 -16.31
N ASP A 112 -6.88 -16.21 -17.42
CA ASP A 112 -5.82 -17.03 -17.97
C ASP A 112 -4.87 -17.34 -16.83
N ARG A 113 -4.88 -18.60 -16.39
CA ARG A 113 -4.20 -19.05 -15.17
C ARG A 113 -2.69 -18.85 -15.30
N TYR A 114 -2.22 -18.67 -16.54
CA TYR A 114 -0.84 -18.46 -16.90
C TYR A 114 -0.53 -17.01 -17.27
N ALA A 115 -1.50 -16.09 -17.17
CA ALA A 115 -1.26 -14.68 -17.38
C ALA A 115 -0.33 -14.10 -16.30
N LYS A 116 0.60 -13.25 -16.74
CA LYS A 116 1.49 -12.52 -15.84
C LYS A 116 0.68 -11.59 -14.95
N LYS A 117 0.82 -11.75 -13.63
CA LYS A 117 0.22 -10.84 -12.63
C LYS A 117 0.86 -9.45 -12.71
N PRO A 118 0.10 -8.39 -12.37
CA PRO A 118 0.66 -7.05 -12.27
C PRO A 118 1.79 -7.00 -11.23
N GLU A 119 2.81 -6.18 -11.50
CA GLU A 119 3.92 -5.95 -10.59
C GLU A 119 3.47 -5.18 -9.33
N ILE A 120 3.90 -5.63 -8.15
CA ILE A 120 3.63 -4.96 -6.87
C ILE A 120 4.79 -4.03 -6.55
N LYS A 121 4.51 -2.72 -6.47
CA LYS A 121 5.49 -1.71 -6.05
C LYS A 121 5.34 -1.41 -4.58
N HIS A 122 6.43 -1.58 -3.81
CA HIS A 122 6.45 -1.21 -2.40
C HIS A 122 6.44 0.31 -2.25
N LEU A 123 5.45 0.86 -1.53
CA LEU A 123 5.36 2.29 -1.21
C LEU A 123 6.11 2.57 0.09
N PHE A 124 7.23 3.28 -0.01
CA PHE A 124 7.95 3.75 1.17
C PHE A 124 7.18 4.87 1.88
N ARG A 125 7.43 5.02 3.18
CA ARG A 125 6.91 6.15 3.95
C ARG A 125 7.48 7.45 3.39
N GLU A 126 6.62 8.44 3.22
CA GLU A 126 7.06 9.78 2.85
C GLU A 126 7.91 10.39 3.98
N PRO A 127 9.04 11.04 3.67
CA PRO A 127 9.82 11.75 4.67
C PRO A 127 9.00 12.86 5.34
N GLU A 128 9.16 13.00 6.66
CA GLU A 128 8.54 14.09 7.40
C GLU A 128 9.03 15.46 6.90
N LYS A 129 8.11 16.43 6.80
CA LYS A 129 8.45 17.79 6.37
C LYS A 129 9.29 18.48 7.45
N ARG A 130 10.47 18.97 7.08
CA ARG A 130 11.34 19.76 7.96
C ARG A 130 10.90 21.24 7.97
N PRO A 131 11.07 21.96 9.09
CA PRO A 131 10.79 23.40 9.14
C PRO A 131 11.74 24.19 8.23
N ALA A 132 11.34 25.41 7.88
CA ALA A 132 12.16 26.30 7.07
C ALA A 132 13.45 26.68 7.82
N ALA A 133 14.60 26.63 7.12
CA ALA A 133 15.92 26.90 7.70
C ALA A 133 16.00 28.27 8.38
N VAL A 134 15.37 29.29 7.81
CA VAL A 134 15.32 30.66 8.37
C VAL A 134 14.74 30.67 9.78
N VAL A 135 13.64 29.92 10.00
CA VAL A 135 13.00 29.84 11.32
C VAL A 135 13.97 29.19 12.31
N SER A 136 14.56 28.05 11.95
CA SER A 136 15.54 27.38 12.80
C SER A 136 16.73 28.28 13.16
N THR A 137 17.28 29.00 12.18
CA THR A 137 18.41 29.92 12.38
C THR A 137 18.07 31.07 13.32
N VAL A 138 16.90 31.70 13.18
CA VAL A 138 16.46 32.78 14.08
C VAL A 138 16.39 32.29 15.52
N PHE A 139 15.77 31.12 15.76
CA PHE A 139 15.68 30.55 17.11
C PHE A 139 17.04 30.15 17.68
N THR A 140 17.99 29.69 16.86
CA THR A 140 19.37 29.45 17.31
C THR A 140 20.01 30.73 17.85
N PHE A 141 19.86 31.87 17.17
CA PHE A 141 20.38 33.15 17.68
C PHE A 141 19.66 33.60 18.95
N LEU A 142 18.35 33.37 19.06
CA LEU A 142 17.59 33.69 20.27
C LEU A 142 18.08 32.89 21.48
N VAL A 143 18.48 31.62 21.30
CA VAL A 143 19.08 30.81 22.38
C VAL A 143 20.46 31.32 22.80
N LEU A 144 21.23 31.90 21.88
CA LEU A 144 22.55 32.48 22.18
C LEU A 144 22.45 33.89 22.81
N ALA A 145 21.35 34.61 22.61
CA ALA A 145 21.19 35.99 23.07
C ALA A 145 21.35 36.17 24.60
N PRO A 146 20.80 35.31 25.48
CA PRO A 146 21.02 35.40 26.93
C PRO A 146 22.50 35.32 27.34
N VAL A 147 23.31 34.52 26.62
CA VAL A 147 24.77 34.42 26.89
C VAL A 147 25.46 35.73 26.54
N LEU A 148 25.11 36.35 25.41
CA LEU A 148 25.63 37.66 25.04
C LEU A 148 25.23 38.73 26.08
N ILE A 149 23.96 38.74 26.49
CA ILE A 149 23.46 39.66 27.53
C ILE A 149 24.24 39.49 28.84
N LEU A 150 24.49 38.25 29.27
CA LEU A 150 25.29 37.96 30.47
C LEU A 150 26.68 38.59 30.40
N VAL A 151 27.38 38.42 29.28
CA VAL A 151 28.73 38.99 29.08
C VAL A 151 28.70 40.52 29.11
N LEU A 152 27.71 41.14 28.45
CA LEU A 152 27.53 42.61 28.49
C LEU A 152 27.27 43.11 29.92
N LEU A 153 26.43 42.42 30.69
CA LEU A 153 26.14 42.77 32.07
C LEU A 153 27.37 42.62 32.98
N TRP A 154 28.17 41.57 32.80
CA TRP A 154 29.43 41.41 33.52
C TRP A 154 30.40 42.56 33.27
N MET A 155 30.53 43.00 32.02
CA MET A 155 31.33 44.18 31.68
C MET A 155 30.81 45.45 32.36
N LYS A 156 29.48 45.65 32.39
CA LYS A 156 28.85 46.81 33.04
C LYS A 156 29.02 46.81 34.56
N ILE A 157 28.98 45.63 35.20
CA ILE A 157 29.17 45.47 36.65
C ILE A 157 30.66 45.61 37.03
N GLY A 158 31.58 45.44 36.07
CA GLY A 158 33.02 45.48 36.33
C GLY A 158 33.57 44.16 36.86
N VAL A 159 32.94 43.03 36.49
CA VAL A 159 33.46 41.69 36.82
C VAL A 159 34.83 41.52 36.16
N ASN A 160 35.83 41.15 36.96
CA ASN A 160 37.21 40.97 36.51
C ASN A 160 37.81 39.68 37.04
N VAL A 161 39.01 39.34 36.55
CA VAL A 161 39.77 38.14 36.93
C VAL A 161 41.05 38.47 37.72
N SER A 162 41.10 39.63 38.39
CA SER A 162 42.33 40.13 39.04
C SER A 162 42.85 39.21 40.16
N ASN A 163 41.97 38.41 40.75
CA ASN A 163 42.30 37.50 41.86
C ASN A 163 42.78 36.11 41.38
N PHE A 164 43.02 35.93 40.09
CA PHE A 164 43.53 34.66 39.57
C PHE A 164 44.97 34.42 40.09
N PRO A 165 45.24 33.35 40.87
CA PRO A 165 46.50 33.20 41.60
C PRO A 165 47.70 32.80 40.70
N MET A 166 47.52 32.75 39.38
CA MET A 166 48.52 32.44 38.35
C MET A 166 49.48 31.28 38.70
N SER A 167 49.00 30.31 39.46
CA SER A 167 49.80 29.18 39.95
C SER A 167 49.69 27.99 39.01
N LEU A 168 50.65 27.06 39.09
CA LEU A 168 50.62 25.83 38.29
C LEU A 168 49.33 25.03 38.52
N SER A 169 48.82 24.99 39.77
CA SER A 169 47.54 24.34 40.09
C SER A 169 46.33 25.08 39.51
N ALA A 170 46.35 26.42 39.48
CA ALA A 170 45.28 27.22 38.90
C ALA A 170 45.18 27.03 37.38
N VAL A 171 46.31 27.15 36.68
CA VAL A 171 46.39 26.96 35.22
C VAL A 171 46.09 25.52 34.85
N GLY A 172 46.73 24.56 35.53
CA GLY A 172 46.52 23.14 35.29
C GLY A 172 45.06 22.72 35.46
N PHE A 173 44.39 23.21 36.51
CA PHE A 173 42.97 22.91 36.73
C PHE A 173 42.07 23.46 35.60
N HIS A 174 42.25 24.72 35.19
CA HIS A 174 41.42 25.32 34.14
C HIS A 174 41.70 24.71 32.75
N LEU A 175 42.95 24.35 32.45
CA LEU A 175 43.29 23.62 31.23
C LEU A 175 42.66 22.23 31.19
N CYS A 176 42.73 21.48 32.30
CA CYS A 176 42.07 20.18 32.38
C CYS A 176 40.55 20.30 32.28
N LEU A 177 39.95 21.33 32.90
CA LEU A 177 38.53 21.60 32.79
C LEU A 177 38.11 21.95 31.35
N ALA A 178 38.89 22.79 30.66
CA ALA A 178 38.68 23.10 29.24
C ALA A 178 38.82 21.84 28.37
N ALA A 179 39.80 20.97 28.66
CA ALA A 179 39.99 19.70 27.97
C ALA A 179 38.80 18.75 28.18
N ILE A 180 38.17 18.73 29.36
CA ILE A 180 36.95 17.95 29.61
C ILE A 180 35.78 18.49 28.78
N PHE A 181 35.57 19.80 28.72
CA PHE A 181 34.53 20.38 27.86
C PHE A 181 34.79 20.11 26.37
N GLY A 182 36.05 20.20 25.93
CA GLY A 182 36.47 19.81 24.59
C GLY A 182 36.20 18.32 24.31
N LEU A 183 36.47 17.44 25.28
CA LEU A 183 36.17 16.02 25.17
C LEU A 183 34.66 15.77 25.02
N TYR A 184 33.81 16.50 25.73
CA TYR A 184 32.35 16.39 25.56
C TYR A 184 31.88 16.85 24.19
N TYR A 185 32.51 17.89 23.63
CA TYR A 185 32.27 18.28 22.24
C TYR A 185 32.69 17.18 21.27
N LEU A 186 33.87 16.58 21.46
CA LEU A 186 34.35 15.46 20.63
C LEU A 186 33.45 14.21 20.75
N TYR A 187 32.89 13.95 21.94
CA TYR A 187 31.85 12.93 22.12
C TYR A 187 30.60 13.21 21.31
N TRP A 188 30.17 14.47 21.26
CA TRP A 188 29.02 14.86 20.46
C TRP A 188 29.25 14.71 18.95
N VAL A 189 30.47 14.96 18.46
CA VAL A 189 30.78 14.93 17.02
C VAL A 189 31.21 13.55 16.52
N GLU A 190 32.03 12.81 17.26
CA GLU A 190 32.74 11.64 16.72
C GLU A 190 32.93 10.48 17.70
N LEU A 191 33.28 10.73 18.97
CA LEU A 191 33.70 9.66 19.89
C LEU A 191 32.51 8.81 20.36
N ASN A 192 32.78 7.52 20.57
CA ASN A 192 31.84 6.65 21.25
C ASN A 192 31.95 6.76 22.78
N MET A 193 30.99 6.15 23.48
CA MET A 193 30.91 6.20 24.95
C MET A 193 32.16 5.63 25.64
N PHE A 194 32.67 4.47 25.21
CA PHE A 194 33.82 3.83 25.85
C PHE A 194 35.11 4.63 25.66
N GLN A 195 35.34 5.19 24.48
CA GLN A 195 36.47 6.10 24.21
C GLN A 195 36.38 7.35 25.08
N THR A 196 35.19 7.96 25.17
CA THR A 196 34.95 9.14 25.97
C THR A 196 35.21 8.87 27.44
N VAL A 197 34.70 7.77 28.00
CA VAL A 197 34.95 7.40 29.40
C VAL A 197 36.44 7.11 29.62
N ARG A 198 37.14 6.46 28.69
CA ARG A 198 38.59 6.23 28.80
C ARG A 198 39.37 7.54 28.88
N TYR A 199 39.14 8.47 27.95
CA TYR A 199 39.83 9.76 27.95
C TYR A 199 39.44 10.62 29.16
N LEU A 200 38.16 10.58 29.55
CA LEU A 200 37.68 11.25 30.76
C LEU A 200 38.38 10.69 32.01
N GLY A 201 38.56 9.38 32.10
CA GLY A 201 39.30 8.72 33.18
C GLY A 201 40.76 9.19 33.26
N LEU A 202 41.42 9.33 32.11
CA LEU A 202 42.79 9.88 32.05
C LEU A 202 42.85 11.35 32.47
N LEU A 203 41.86 12.17 32.07
CA LEU A 203 41.78 13.59 32.46
C LEU A 203 41.34 13.79 33.91
N ALA A 204 40.58 12.86 34.49
CA ALA A 204 40.02 12.99 35.84
C ALA A 204 41.11 13.10 36.92
N LEU A 205 42.17 12.28 36.82
CA LEU A 205 43.27 12.28 37.80
C LEU A 205 44.00 13.63 37.91
N PRO A 206 44.54 14.22 36.82
CA PRO A 206 45.19 15.53 36.90
C PRO A 206 44.20 16.64 37.26
N THR A 207 42.94 16.59 36.77
CA THR A 207 41.89 17.55 37.15
C THR A 207 41.66 17.54 38.66
N PHE A 208 41.55 16.35 39.25
CA PHE A 208 41.35 16.18 40.68
C PHE A 208 42.54 16.71 41.50
N ILE A 209 43.78 16.37 41.11
CA ILE A 209 44.99 16.80 41.83
C ILE A 209 45.16 18.32 41.76
N PHE A 210 45.06 18.91 40.56
CA PHE A 210 45.19 20.36 40.39
C PHE A 210 44.05 21.11 41.06
N GLY A 211 42.82 20.60 40.95
CA GLY A 211 41.64 21.17 41.61
C GLY A 211 41.77 21.15 43.13
N ASN A 212 42.15 20.01 43.72
CA ASN A 212 42.33 19.91 45.16
C ASN A 212 43.41 20.87 45.67
N ARG A 213 44.56 20.98 44.97
CA ARG A 213 45.62 21.93 45.32
C ARG A 213 45.17 23.40 45.17
N LEU A 214 44.45 23.74 44.09
CA LEU A 214 43.93 25.09 43.87
C LEU A 214 42.94 25.49 44.97
N LEU A 215 41.93 24.66 45.23
CA LEU A 215 40.89 24.93 46.22
C LEU A 215 41.47 25.00 47.64
N SER A 216 42.41 24.10 47.97
CA SER A 216 43.12 24.12 49.26
C SER A 216 43.95 25.41 49.43
N GLY A 217 44.62 25.87 48.37
CA GLY A 217 45.37 27.12 48.38
C GLY A 217 44.49 28.37 48.55
N ILE A 218 43.31 28.38 47.92
CA ILE A 218 42.32 29.46 48.10
C ILE A 218 41.80 29.46 49.55
N ALA A 219 41.49 28.28 50.10
CA ALA A 219 40.99 28.14 51.46
C ALA A 219 42.01 28.56 52.52
N SER A 220 43.30 28.21 52.35
CA SER A 220 44.37 28.60 53.28
C SER A 220 44.61 30.10 53.27
N LYS A 221 44.64 30.74 52.09
CA LYS A 221 44.76 32.20 51.95
C LYS A 221 43.63 32.92 52.69
N ARG A 222 42.39 32.48 52.51
CA ARG A 222 41.21 33.04 53.18
C ARG A 222 41.27 32.89 54.71
N LYS A 223 41.83 31.78 55.22
CA LYS A 223 42.01 31.56 56.67
C LYS A 223 43.11 32.44 57.26
N GLY A 224 44.16 32.74 56.48
CA GLY A 224 45.20 33.70 56.84
C GLY A 224 44.66 35.12 56.95
N GLU A 225 43.83 35.56 55.99
CA GLU A 225 43.21 36.90 55.98
C GLU A 225 42.23 37.14 57.14
N LYS A 226 41.62 36.09 57.71
CA LYS A 226 40.73 36.20 58.89
C LYS A 226 41.46 36.21 60.24
N LYS A 227 42.75 35.91 60.27
CA LYS A 227 43.57 35.85 61.48
C LYS A 227 44.41 37.12 61.70
N VAL A 228 44.35 38.05 60.76
CA VAL A 228 44.91 39.42 60.82
C VAL A 228 43.76 40.38 61.05
#